data_AF-A0AAW2TI82-F1
#
_entry.id   AF-A0AAW2TI82-F1
#
_cell.length_a   1.000
_cell.length_b   1.000
_cell.length_c   1.000
_cell.angle_alpha   90.00
_cell.angle_beta   90.00
_cell.angle_gamma   90.00
#
_symmetry.space_group_name_H-M   'P 1'
#
loop_
_entity.id
_entity.type
_entity.pdbx_description
1 polymer ?
#
loop_
_entity_poly.entity_id
_entity_poly.type
_entity_poly.pdbx_seq_one_letter_code
_entity_poly.pdbx_strand_id
1 'polypeptide(L)'
;MQDSYVGMIARSPILHARKDSDSLPLWPWLVFLVGAMTCLIFSTVSHLFACHSQRFYYFFWRLDYTGIALMIICSFFAPIYYAFSDHPYWRFCYLSSIALVGFLVVLTLLAPALSSSHFRSLRAGLFLFMGFLGVIPATHAVILHWNHHQIRVSLVYEIVMGLLYGIGAFFYVTRIPERWKPGAFDIVGHSHQIFHVFVVAAALAHCAATLIIMEWRRGLPV
;
A
#
# COMPACT_ATOMS: atom_id res chain seq x y z
N MET A 1 7.28 -48.87 -33.41
CA MET A 1 7.36 -47.39 -33.35
C MET A 1 6.92 -46.99 -31.97
N GLN A 2 7.85 -46.44 -31.20
CA GLN A 2 7.77 -46.28 -29.76
C GLN A 2 7.39 -44.82 -29.50
N ASP A 3 6.08 -44.55 -29.38
CA ASP A 3 5.61 -43.26 -28.92
C ASP A 3 5.99 -43.12 -27.45
N SER A 4 7.14 -42.50 -27.23
CA SER A 4 7.73 -42.35 -25.91
C SER A 4 6.73 -41.69 -24.96
N TYR A 5 6.52 -42.29 -23.79
CA TYR A 5 5.80 -41.69 -22.66
C TYR A 5 6.30 -40.27 -22.33
N VAL A 6 7.54 -39.96 -22.69
CA VAL A 6 8.17 -38.63 -22.63
C VAL A 6 7.44 -37.59 -23.48
N GLY A 7 6.98 -37.95 -24.69
CA GLY A 7 6.20 -37.06 -25.55
C GLY A 7 4.81 -36.74 -25.01
N MET A 8 4.22 -37.64 -24.24
CA MET A 8 2.91 -37.46 -23.60
C MET A 8 3.00 -36.61 -22.32
N ILE A 9 4.09 -36.72 -21.57
CA ILE A 9 4.40 -35.83 -20.43
C ILE A 9 4.70 -34.40 -20.92
N ALA A 10 5.47 -34.26 -22.00
CA ALA A 10 5.77 -32.96 -22.62
C ALA A 10 4.54 -32.25 -23.18
N ARG A 11 3.51 -33.01 -23.61
CA ARG A 11 2.22 -32.48 -24.07
C ARG A 11 1.17 -32.36 -22.97
N SER A 12 1.52 -32.65 -21.71
CA SER A 12 0.56 -32.53 -20.62
C SER A 12 0.21 -31.05 -20.39
N PRO A 13 -1.09 -30.70 -20.32
CA PRO A 13 -1.51 -29.33 -20.05
C PRO A 13 -0.98 -28.79 -18.71
N ILE A 14 -0.61 -29.70 -17.79
CA ILE A 14 -0.02 -29.39 -16.49
C ILE A 14 1.41 -28.85 -16.62
N LEU A 15 2.24 -29.40 -17.52
CA LEU A 15 3.59 -28.89 -17.76
C LEU A 15 3.59 -27.57 -18.51
N HIS A 16 2.63 -27.37 -19.43
CA HIS A 16 2.41 -26.08 -20.07
C HIS A 16 1.88 -25.02 -19.09
N ALA A 17 0.88 -25.35 -18.27
CA ALA A 17 0.38 -24.47 -17.22
C ALA A 17 1.48 -24.11 -16.18
N ARG A 18 2.36 -25.07 -15.84
CA ARG A 18 3.48 -24.82 -14.94
C ARG A 18 4.57 -23.95 -15.58
N LYS A 19 4.87 -24.15 -16.86
CA LYS A 19 5.83 -23.34 -17.61
C LYS A 19 5.34 -21.91 -17.85
N ASP A 20 4.02 -21.71 -17.98
CA ASP A 20 3.41 -20.38 -18.07
C ASP A 20 3.32 -19.69 -16.69
N SER A 21 3.12 -20.46 -15.61
CA SER A 21 3.09 -19.94 -14.23
C SER A 21 4.44 -19.40 -13.71
N ASP A 22 5.56 -19.82 -14.32
CA ASP A 22 6.92 -19.38 -13.97
C ASP A 22 7.29 -17.98 -14.52
N SER A 23 6.40 -17.32 -15.28
CA SER A 23 6.74 -16.08 -16.02
C SER A 23 6.26 -14.76 -15.37
N LEU A 24 5.41 -14.81 -14.33
CA LEU A 24 4.91 -13.58 -13.70
C LEU A 24 5.89 -13.06 -12.63
N PRO A 25 6.49 -11.87 -12.82
CA PRO A 25 7.46 -11.35 -11.86
C PRO A 25 6.83 -11.04 -10.50
N LEU A 26 7.48 -11.53 -9.43
CA LEU A 26 7.07 -11.30 -8.04
C LEU A 26 7.57 -9.96 -7.47
N TRP A 27 8.57 -9.34 -8.13
CA TRP A 27 9.20 -8.11 -7.63
C TRP A 27 8.19 -6.97 -7.34
N PRO A 28 7.09 -6.74 -8.10
CA PRO A 28 6.15 -5.66 -7.78
C PRO A 28 5.49 -5.84 -6.42
N TRP A 29 5.14 -7.08 -6.09
CA TRP A 29 4.57 -7.43 -4.78
C TRP A 29 5.61 -7.35 -3.66
N LEU A 30 6.86 -7.74 -3.92
CA LEU A 30 7.96 -7.56 -2.95
C LEU A 30 8.24 -6.08 -2.66
N VAL A 31 8.12 -5.20 -3.66
CA VAL A 31 8.26 -3.75 -3.46
C VAL A 31 7.20 -3.24 -2.48
N PHE A 32 5.94 -3.65 -2.66
CA PHE A 32 4.88 -3.34 -1.69
C PHE A 32 5.24 -3.85 -0.29
N LEU A 33 5.62 -5.13 -0.17
CA LEU A 33 5.92 -5.75 1.12
C LEU A 33 7.07 -5.05 1.83
N VAL A 34 8.16 -4.76 1.13
CA VAL A 34 9.31 -4.02 1.67
C VAL A 34 8.90 -2.61 2.10
N GLY A 35 8.09 -1.90 1.30
CA GLY A 35 7.58 -0.58 1.66
C GLY A 35 6.73 -0.60 2.93
N ALA A 36 5.80 -1.56 3.05
CA ALA A 36 4.96 -1.75 4.22
C ALA A 36 5.80 -2.07 5.48
N MET A 37 6.71 -3.03 5.39
CA MET A 37 7.59 -3.40 6.51
C MET A 37 8.49 -2.24 6.93
N THR A 38 9.05 -1.50 5.97
CA THR A 38 9.87 -0.31 6.24
C THR A 38 9.06 0.75 6.99
N CYS A 39 7.81 1.02 6.58
CA CYS A 39 6.93 1.94 7.30
C CYS A 39 6.69 1.52 8.75
N LEU A 40 6.37 0.24 8.99
CA LEU A 40 6.13 -0.27 10.35
C LEU A 40 7.38 -0.23 11.22
N ILE A 41 8.55 -0.55 10.64
CA ILE A 41 9.85 -0.46 11.34
C ILE A 41 10.15 1.00 11.68
N PHE A 42 10.04 1.91 10.72
CA PHE A 42 10.27 3.34 10.94
C PHE A 42 9.35 3.88 12.01
N SER A 43 8.09 3.47 12.02
CA SER A 43 7.15 3.89 13.06
C SER A 43 7.53 3.36 14.43
N THR A 44 7.83 2.06 14.53
CA THR A 44 8.22 1.40 15.80
C THR A 44 9.48 2.03 16.39
N VAL A 45 10.53 2.18 15.58
CA VAL A 45 11.80 2.80 15.98
C VAL A 45 11.56 4.24 16.41
N SER A 46 10.73 4.99 15.67
CA SER A 46 10.47 6.39 15.99
C SER A 46 9.74 6.55 17.32
N HIS A 47 8.71 5.74 17.57
CA HIS A 47 7.99 5.75 18.85
C HIS A 47 8.86 5.28 20.02
N LEU A 48 9.79 4.36 19.79
CA LEU A 48 10.69 3.86 20.83
C LEU A 48 11.76 4.90 21.23
N PHE A 49 12.34 5.62 20.26
CA PHE A 49 13.51 6.47 20.50
C PHE A 49 13.24 7.98 20.48
N ALA A 50 12.03 8.44 20.14
CA ALA A 50 11.71 9.87 20.10
C ALA A 50 11.84 10.60 21.46
N CYS A 51 11.86 9.87 22.58
CA CYS A 51 12.04 10.46 23.92
C CYS A 51 13.50 10.78 24.28
N HIS A 52 14.48 10.36 23.47
CA HIS A 52 15.90 10.43 23.84
C HIS A 52 16.45 11.85 23.93
N SER A 53 16.20 12.70 22.92
CA SER A 53 16.60 14.12 22.93
C SER A 53 15.80 14.93 21.91
N GLN A 54 15.82 16.26 22.02
CA GLN A 54 15.11 17.14 21.09
C GLN A 54 15.52 16.92 19.62
N ARG A 55 16.81 16.68 19.36
CA ARG A 55 17.31 16.41 18.00
C ARG A 55 16.79 15.08 17.47
N PHE A 56 16.83 14.03 18.29
CA PHE A 56 16.32 12.71 17.93
C PHE A 56 14.81 12.72 17.74
N TYR A 57 14.07 13.44 18.59
CA TYR A 57 12.63 13.64 18.47
C TYR A 57 12.26 14.08 17.05
N TYR A 58 12.83 15.18 16.54
CA TYR A 58 12.50 15.67 15.20
C TYR A 58 12.94 14.73 14.08
N PHE A 59 14.10 14.07 14.24
CA PHE A 59 14.59 13.11 13.26
C PHE A 59 13.64 11.91 13.13
N PHE A 60 13.26 11.31 14.25
CA PHE A 60 12.38 10.14 14.28
C PHE A 60 10.97 10.46 13.77
N TRP A 61 10.36 11.60 14.16
CA TRP A 61 9.05 11.95 13.58
C TRP A 61 9.09 12.16 12.06
N ARG A 62 10.19 12.70 11.52
CA ARG A 62 10.37 12.81 10.06
C ARG A 62 10.56 11.44 9.41
N LEU A 63 11.27 10.53 10.08
CA LEU A 63 11.45 9.15 9.63
C LEU A 63 10.11 8.41 9.56
N ASP A 64 9.27 8.52 10.60
CA ASP A 64 7.91 7.96 10.64
C ASP A 64 7.04 8.47 9.48
N TYR A 65 7.01 9.79 9.25
CA TYR A 65 6.28 10.38 8.13
C TYR A 65 6.80 9.94 6.76
N THR A 66 8.12 9.76 6.63
CA THR A 66 8.74 9.22 5.41
C THR A 66 8.32 7.78 5.18
N GLY A 67 8.19 6.98 6.25
CA GLY A 67 7.69 5.61 6.19
C GLY A 67 6.30 5.53 5.58
N ILE A 68 5.36 6.39 6.01
CA ILE A 68 4.00 6.44 5.46
C ILE A 68 4.03 6.76 3.97
N ALA A 69 4.79 7.78 3.56
CA ALA A 69 4.90 8.16 2.15
C ALA A 69 5.49 7.02 1.31
N LEU A 70 6.53 6.34 1.81
CA LEU A 70 7.17 5.22 1.13
C LEU A 70 6.20 4.04 0.97
N MET A 71 5.43 3.70 2.01
CA MET A 71 4.41 2.65 1.92
C MET A 71 3.38 2.96 0.84
N ILE A 72 2.89 4.21 0.76
CA ILE A 72 1.93 4.61 -0.27
C ILE A 72 2.55 4.50 -1.68
N ILE A 73 3.78 4.94 -1.88
CA ILE A 73 4.44 4.81 -3.20
C ILE A 73 4.58 3.33 -3.58
N CYS A 74 5.08 2.51 -2.66
CA CYS A 74 5.33 1.10 -2.90
C CYS A 74 4.04 0.29 -3.11
N SER A 75 2.94 0.64 -2.45
CA SER A 75 1.65 -0.07 -2.60
C SER A 75 1.07 0.06 -4.01
N PHE A 76 1.41 1.10 -4.76
CA PHE A 76 0.94 1.29 -6.13
C PHE A 76 1.60 0.34 -7.14
N PHE A 77 2.78 -0.22 -6.83
CA PHE A 77 3.54 -1.03 -7.78
C PHE A 77 2.82 -2.31 -8.18
N ALA A 78 2.42 -3.14 -7.22
CA ALA A 78 1.77 -4.42 -7.50
C ALA A 78 0.45 -4.30 -8.29
N PRO A 79 -0.56 -3.53 -7.84
CA PRO A 79 -1.84 -3.47 -8.53
C PRO A 79 -1.72 -2.87 -9.92
N ILE A 80 -0.92 -1.81 -10.10
CA ILE A 80 -0.72 -1.19 -11.42
C ILE A 80 0.07 -2.10 -12.35
N TYR A 81 1.15 -2.73 -11.85
CA TYR A 81 1.97 -3.60 -12.69
C TYR A 81 1.15 -4.79 -13.22
N TYR A 82 0.34 -5.41 -12.36
CA TYR A 82 -0.45 -6.57 -12.74
C TYR A 82 -1.72 -6.18 -13.52
N ALA A 83 -2.44 -5.12 -13.15
CA ALA A 83 -3.64 -4.71 -13.89
C ALA A 83 -3.32 -4.22 -15.32
N PHE A 84 -2.20 -3.51 -15.49
CA PHE A 84 -1.79 -2.90 -16.77
C PHE A 84 -0.61 -3.62 -17.42
N SER A 85 -0.45 -4.93 -17.22
CA SER A 85 0.61 -5.73 -17.86
C SER A 85 0.60 -5.59 -19.39
N ASP A 86 -0.60 -5.52 -19.97
CA ASP A 86 -0.85 -5.47 -21.42
C ASP A 86 -0.80 -4.02 -21.95
N HIS A 87 -0.65 -3.04 -21.06
CA HIS A 87 -0.71 -1.62 -21.36
C HIS A 87 0.51 -0.87 -20.80
N PRO A 88 1.71 -1.05 -21.41
CA PRO A 88 2.97 -0.56 -20.87
C PRO A 88 3.03 0.97 -20.72
N TYR A 89 2.37 1.72 -21.60
CA TYR A 89 2.28 3.18 -21.53
C TYR A 89 1.56 3.64 -20.26
N TRP A 90 0.35 3.13 -20.01
CA TRP A 90 -0.44 3.49 -18.83
C TRP A 90 0.26 3.07 -17.54
N ARG A 91 0.84 1.87 -17.52
CA ARG A 91 1.66 1.40 -16.40
C ARG A 91 2.81 2.38 -16.08
N PHE A 92 3.57 2.79 -17.10
CA PHE A 92 4.68 3.72 -16.92
C PHE A 92 4.20 5.10 -16.44
N CYS A 93 3.13 5.63 -17.03
CA CYS A 93 2.56 6.92 -16.63
C CYS A 93 2.15 6.91 -15.16
N TYR A 94 1.34 5.95 -14.73
CA TYR A 94 0.86 5.92 -13.34
C TYR A 94 1.98 5.71 -12.32
N LEU A 95 2.92 4.79 -12.57
CA LEU A 95 4.05 4.55 -11.67
C LEU A 95 5.00 5.76 -11.58
N SER A 96 5.25 6.43 -12.71
CA SER A 96 6.09 7.63 -12.72
C SER A 96 5.40 8.79 -12.00
N SER A 97 4.09 8.96 -12.18
CA SER A 97 3.31 10.00 -11.50
C SER A 97 3.29 9.81 -9.99
N ILE A 98 3.03 8.60 -9.49
CA ILE A 98 3.00 8.36 -8.02
C ILE A 98 4.40 8.49 -7.41
N ALA A 99 5.44 8.05 -8.12
CA ALA A 99 6.82 8.23 -7.66
C ALA A 99 7.20 9.71 -7.55
N LEU A 100 6.83 10.52 -8.56
CA LEU A 100 7.08 11.96 -8.55
C LEU A 100 6.32 12.66 -7.41
N VAL A 101 5.01 12.43 -7.31
CA VAL A 101 4.18 13.03 -6.24
C VAL A 101 4.69 12.61 -4.86
N GLY A 102 4.99 11.33 -4.69
CA GLY A 102 5.53 10.80 -3.45
C GLY A 102 6.88 11.39 -3.07
N PHE A 103 7.78 11.56 -4.04
CA PHE A 103 9.06 12.25 -3.81
C PHE A 103 8.85 13.69 -3.33
N LEU A 104 7.96 14.45 -3.99
CA LEU A 104 7.63 15.83 -3.58
C LEU A 104 7.03 15.88 -2.17
N VAL A 105 6.17 14.92 -1.81
CA VAL A 105 5.61 14.82 -0.46
C VAL A 105 6.70 14.48 0.56
N VAL A 106 7.62 13.55 0.27
CA VAL A 106 8.76 13.25 1.16
C VAL A 106 9.61 14.49 1.39
N LEU A 107 9.96 15.25 0.34
CA LEU A 107 10.70 16.50 0.48
C LEU A 107 9.96 17.51 1.37
N THR A 108 8.64 17.62 1.18
CA THR A 108 7.77 18.49 1.98
C THR A 108 7.76 18.07 3.45
N LEU A 109 7.75 16.77 3.75
CA LEU A 109 7.72 16.22 5.11
C LEU A 109 9.08 16.32 5.82
N LEU A 110 10.18 16.27 5.07
CA LEU A 110 11.54 16.46 5.60
C LEU A 110 11.83 17.94 5.91
N ALA A 111 11.07 18.88 5.32
CA ALA A 111 11.22 20.31 5.55
C ALA A 111 10.94 20.68 7.02
N PRO A 112 11.90 21.31 7.74
CA PRO A 112 11.74 21.64 9.15
C PRO A 112 10.49 22.47 9.47
N ALA A 113 10.15 23.43 8.60
CA ALA A 113 9.01 24.32 8.77
C ALA A 113 7.66 23.59 8.81
N LEU A 114 7.53 22.43 8.16
CA LEU A 114 6.27 21.69 8.01
C LEU A 114 6.16 20.49 8.96
N SER A 115 7.24 20.18 9.70
CA SER A 115 7.28 19.08 10.67
C SER A 115 6.60 19.40 12.02
N SER A 116 6.15 20.64 12.22
CA SER A 116 5.48 21.08 13.46
C SER A 116 4.13 20.38 13.69
N SER A 117 3.72 20.27 14.96
CA SER A 117 2.45 19.66 15.37
C SER A 117 1.22 20.38 14.80
N HIS A 118 1.36 21.67 14.47
CA HIS A 118 0.32 22.50 13.85
C HIS A 118 -0.08 22.00 12.45
N PHE A 119 0.85 21.43 11.68
CA PHE A 119 0.61 20.97 10.30
C PHE A 119 0.07 19.54 10.22
N ARG A 120 -0.52 19.03 11.31
CA ARG A 120 -1.08 17.67 11.33
C ARG A 120 -2.12 17.43 10.23
N SER A 121 -3.07 18.35 10.10
CA SER A 121 -4.14 18.24 9.09
C SER A 121 -3.58 18.32 7.67
N LEU A 122 -2.55 19.13 7.45
CA LEU A 122 -1.85 19.20 6.17
C LEU A 122 -1.20 17.84 5.84
N ARG A 123 -0.47 17.24 6.79
CA ARG A 123 0.15 15.91 6.56
C ARG A 123 -0.88 14.84 6.25
N ALA A 124 -1.96 14.77 7.04
CA ALA A 124 -3.05 13.83 6.78
C ALA A 124 -3.66 14.07 5.39
N GLY A 125 -3.87 15.33 5.01
CA GLY A 125 -4.35 15.71 3.67
C GLY A 125 -3.40 15.28 2.55
N LEU A 126 -2.09 15.46 2.71
CA LEU A 126 -1.09 15.02 1.72
C LEU A 126 -1.10 13.50 1.53
N PHE A 127 -1.14 12.73 2.63
CA PHE A 127 -1.19 11.27 2.55
C PHE A 127 -2.50 10.77 1.94
N LEU A 128 -3.64 11.35 2.33
CA LEU A 128 -4.93 11.02 1.74
C LEU A 128 -4.95 11.38 0.25
N PHE A 129 -4.44 12.54 -0.14
CA PHE A 129 -4.33 12.93 -1.54
C PHE A 129 -3.52 11.92 -2.35
N MET A 130 -2.35 11.50 -1.86
CA MET A 130 -1.56 10.45 -2.51
C MET A 130 -2.36 9.15 -2.67
N GLY A 131 -3.09 8.72 -1.64
CA GLY A 131 -3.96 7.54 -1.72
C GLY A 131 -5.09 7.70 -2.73
N PHE A 132 -5.75 8.86 -2.76
CA PHE A 132 -6.85 9.16 -3.68
C PHE A 132 -6.42 9.18 -5.15
N LEU A 133 -5.15 9.45 -5.45
CA LEU A 133 -4.63 9.29 -6.83
C LEU A 133 -4.81 7.86 -7.35
N GLY A 134 -4.91 6.86 -6.47
CA GLY A 134 -5.19 5.46 -6.82
C GLY A 134 -6.58 5.20 -7.39
N VAL A 135 -7.55 6.10 -7.17
CA VAL A 135 -8.91 5.96 -7.73
C VAL A 135 -8.88 6.00 -9.26
N ILE A 136 -7.99 6.80 -9.85
CA ILE A 136 -7.85 6.94 -11.30
C ILE A 136 -7.41 5.61 -11.95
N PRO A 137 -6.25 5.00 -11.60
CA PRO A 137 -5.84 3.73 -12.16
C PRO A 137 -6.78 2.58 -11.77
N ALA A 138 -7.38 2.59 -10.58
CA ALA A 138 -8.37 1.57 -10.20
C ALA A 138 -9.61 1.61 -11.10
N THR A 139 -10.17 2.80 -11.34
CA THR A 139 -11.32 2.97 -12.24
C THR A 139 -10.97 2.55 -13.67
N HIS A 140 -9.80 2.96 -14.16
CA HIS A 140 -9.34 2.58 -15.49
C HIS A 140 -9.14 1.05 -15.62
N ALA A 141 -8.54 0.39 -14.62
CA ALA A 141 -8.39 -1.05 -14.60
C ALA A 141 -9.75 -1.79 -14.63
N VAL A 142 -10.73 -1.26 -13.89
CA VAL A 142 -12.10 -1.81 -13.85
C VAL A 142 -12.81 -1.65 -15.19
N ILE A 143 -12.62 -0.53 -15.89
CA ILE A 143 -13.17 -0.32 -17.24
C ILE A 143 -12.58 -1.33 -18.23
N LEU A 144 -11.28 -1.56 -18.18
CA LEU A 144 -10.59 -2.50 -19.07
C LEU A 144 -10.99 -3.96 -18.82
N HIS A 145 -11.17 -4.32 -17.54
CA HIS A 145 -11.27 -5.73 -17.11
C HIS A 145 -12.60 -6.04 -16.39
N TRP A 146 -13.68 -5.31 -16.70
CA TRP A 146 -14.98 -5.40 -16.00
C TRP A 146 -15.56 -6.82 -15.89
N ASN A 147 -15.31 -7.64 -16.91
CA ASN A 147 -15.83 -9.01 -16.99
C ASN A 147 -15.10 -9.99 -16.06
N HIS A 148 -13.94 -9.62 -15.51
CA HIS A 148 -13.17 -10.47 -14.61
C HIS A 148 -13.63 -10.30 -13.16
N HIS A 149 -14.13 -11.39 -12.57
CA HIS A 149 -14.59 -11.40 -11.18
C HIS A 149 -13.50 -10.96 -10.19
N GLN A 150 -12.26 -11.40 -10.42
CA GLN A 150 -11.10 -11.11 -9.57
C GLN A 150 -10.81 -9.60 -9.48
N ILE A 151 -10.96 -8.85 -10.58
CA ILE A 151 -10.78 -7.40 -10.59
C ILE A 151 -11.85 -6.71 -9.76
N ARG A 152 -13.11 -7.18 -9.82
CA ARG A 152 -14.19 -6.63 -9.00
C ARG A 152 -14.00 -6.94 -7.52
N VAL A 153 -13.57 -8.15 -7.17
CA VAL A 153 -13.28 -8.50 -5.77
C VAL A 153 -12.09 -7.71 -5.25
N SER A 154 -11.02 -7.57 -6.03
CA SER A 154 -9.87 -6.75 -5.67
C SER A 154 -10.27 -5.28 -5.44
N LEU A 155 -11.14 -4.72 -6.30
CA LEU A 155 -11.70 -3.38 -6.11
C LEU A 155 -12.45 -3.24 -4.76
N VAL A 156 -13.21 -4.25 -4.34
CA VAL A 156 -13.88 -4.24 -3.03
C VAL A 156 -12.86 -4.14 -1.90
N TYR A 157 -11.78 -4.92 -1.96
CA TYR A 157 -10.69 -4.83 -0.97
C TYR A 157 -9.97 -3.49 -1.00
N GLU A 158 -9.77 -2.87 -2.18
CA GLU A 158 -9.20 -1.51 -2.28
C GLU A 158 -10.14 -0.43 -1.71
N ILE A 159 -11.46 -0.58 -1.89
CA ILE A 159 -12.47 0.30 -1.26
C ILE A 159 -12.42 0.14 0.27
N VAL A 160 -12.36 -1.10 0.76
CA VAL A 160 -12.22 -1.39 2.20
C VAL A 160 -10.92 -0.78 2.74
N MET A 161 -9.79 -0.95 2.05
CA MET A 161 -8.53 -0.31 2.41
C MET A 161 -8.68 1.22 2.48
N GLY A 162 -9.28 1.85 1.47
CA GLY A 162 -9.51 3.30 1.44
C GLY A 162 -10.37 3.79 2.61
N LEU A 163 -11.44 3.06 2.96
CA LEU A 163 -12.28 3.37 4.12
C LEU A 163 -11.51 3.22 5.43
N LEU A 164 -10.74 2.15 5.60
CA LEU A 164 -9.92 1.92 6.79
C LEU A 164 -8.89 3.05 6.99
N TYR A 165 -8.19 3.46 5.93
CA TYR A 165 -7.29 4.60 6.00
C TYR A 165 -8.00 5.92 6.31
N GLY A 166 -9.16 6.16 5.70
CA GLY A 166 -9.97 7.36 5.96
C GLY A 166 -10.43 7.45 7.42
N ILE A 167 -10.92 6.34 7.98
CA ILE A 167 -11.34 6.24 9.38
C ILE A 167 -10.13 6.41 10.31
N GLY A 168 -9.00 5.77 10.02
CA GLY A 168 -7.76 5.97 10.78
C GLY A 168 -7.33 7.44 10.78
N ALA A 169 -7.30 8.09 9.62
CA ALA A 169 -6.94 9.50 9.49
C ALA A 169 -7.90 10.41 10.27
N PHE A 170 -9.19 10.10 10.29
CA PHE A 170 -10.18 10.79 11.11
C PHE A 170 -9.79 10.75 12.60
N PHE A 171 -9.47 9.58 13.16
CA PHE A 171 -9.04 9.47 14.55
C PHE A 171 -7.73 10.24 14.81
N TYR A 172 -6.75 10.11 13.92
CA TYR A 172 -5.46 10.82 14.01
C TYR A 172 -5.62 12.35 14.08
N VAL A 173 -6.48 12.91 13.22
CA VAL A 173 -6.71 14.36 13.13
C VAL A 173 -7.56 14.85 14.32
N THR A 174 -8.63 14.14 14.66
CA THR A 174 -9.62 14.60 15.65
C THR A 174 -9.19 14.40 17.11
N ARG A 175 -8.23 13.50 17.37
CA ARG A 175 -7.79 13.12 18.74
C ARG A 175 -8.92 12.57 19.61
N ILE A 176 -9.88 11.88 19.00
CA ILE A 176 -10.93 11.16 19.74
C ILE A 176 -10.40 9.75 20.02
N PRO A 177 -10.58 9.20 21.23
CA PRO A 177 -11.42 9.69 22.33
C PRO A 177 -10.71 10.58 23.37
N GLU A 178 -9.39 10.73 23.34
CA GLU A 178 -8.63 11.45 24.37
C GLU A 178 -8.98 12.93 24.51
N ARG A 179 -9.50 13.54 23.43
CA ARG A 179 -10.07 14.90 23.45
C ARG A 179 -11.32 15.00 24.33
N TRP A 180 -12.13 13.95 24.42
CA TRP A 180 -13.38 13.96 25.19
C TRP A 180 -13.16 13.70 26.68
N LYS A 181 -12.15 12.88 27.02
CA LYS A 181 -11.81 12.58 28.40
C LYS A 181 -10.28 12.57 28.59
N PRO A 182 -9.66 13.75 28.75
CA PRO A 182 -8.24 13.86 29.03
C PRO A 182 -7.83 13.03 30.25
N GLY A 183 -6.70 12.33 30.20
CA GLY A 183 -6.21 11.47 31.28
C GLY A 183 -6.73 10.03 31.26
N ALA A 184 -7.87 9.76 30.60
CA ALA A 184 -8.45 8.41 30.60
C ALA A 184 -7.84 7.45 29.58
N PHE A 185 -7.20 7.99 28.54
CA PHE A 185 -6.67 7.22 27.40
C PHE A 185 -5.14 7.35 27.27
N ASP A 186 -4.45 7.75 28.35
CA ASP A 186 -3.02 8.09 28.29
C ASP A 186 -2.12 6.89 27.92
N ILE A 187 -2.53 5.67 28.28
CA ILE A 187 -1.76 4.44 28.02
C ILE A 187 -2.38 3.58 26.91
N VAL A 188 -3.72 3.42 26.90
CA VAL A 188 -4.42 2.54 25.95
C VAL A 188 -5.63 3.27 25.36
N GLY A 189 -5.85 3.09 24.06
CA GLY A 189 -7.06 3.51 23.36
C GLY A 189 -7.08 4.97 22.92
N HIS A 190 -5.96 5.69 23.01
CA HIS A 190 -5.85 7.02 22.38
C HIS A 190 -5.84 6.92 20.86
N SER A 191 -6.22 8.01 20.19
CA SER A 191 -6.48 8.03 18.75
C SER A 191 -5.31 7.57 17.90
N HIS A 192 -4.08 7.85 18.32
CA HIS A 192 -2.87 7.43 17.61
C HIS A 192 -2.63 5.90 17.63
N GLN A 193 -3.01 5.21 18.71
CA GLN A 193 -3.02 3.73 18.73
C GLN A 193 -4.09 3.18 17.80
N ILE A 194 -5.29 3.77 17.84
CA ILE A 194 -6.40 3.40 16.95
C ILE A 194 -5.97 3.58 15.48
N PHE A 195 -5.34 4.71 15.15
CA PHE A 195 -4.79 4.98 13.82
C PHE A 195 -3.85 3.87 13.35
N HIS A 196 -2.90 3.43 14.18
CA HIS A 196 -1.98 2.34 13.83
C HIS A 196 -2.70 1.02 13.53
N VAL A 197 -3.74 0.67 14.31
CA VAL A 197 -4.55 -0.52 14.04
C VAL A 197 -5.22 -0.43 12.67
N PHE A 198 -5.79 0.72 12.32
CA PHE A 198 -6.39 0.94 11.00
C PHE A 198 -5.36 0.89 9.86
N VAL A 199 -4.15 1.40 10.06
CA VAL A 199 -3.06 1.31 9.08
C VAL A 199 -2.70 -0.14 8.78
N VAL A 200 -2.54 -0.98 9.81
CA VAL A 200 -2.25 -2.40 9.63
C VAL A 200 -3.41 -3.14 8.95
N ALA A 201 -4.64 -2.90 9.39
CA ALA A 201 -5.83 -3.50 8.77
C ALA A 201 -5.97 -3.11 7.28
N ALA A 202 -5.72 -1.85 6.94
CA ALA A 202 -5.74 -1.36 5.57
C ALA A 202 -4.63 -2.02 4.73
N ALA A 203 -3.40 -2.12 5.25
CA ALA A 203 -2.30 -2.80 4.56
C ALA A 203 -2.61 -4.29 4.30
N LEU A 204 -3.29 -4.97 5.23
CA LEU A 204 -3.74 -6.35 5.04
C LEU A 204 -4.84 -6.46 3.97
N ALA A 205 -5.81 -5.55 3.97
CA ALA A 205 -6.84 -5.49 2.92
C ALA A 205 -6.22 -5.27 1.53
N HIS A 206 -5.25 -4.36 1.44
CA HIS A 206 -4.50 -4.11 0.20
C HIS A 206 -3.65 -5.34 -0.22
N CYS A 207 -3.03 -6.02 0.75
CA CYS A 207 -2.31 -7.27 0.49
C CYS A 207 -3.25 -8.32 -0.15
N ALA A 208 -4.45 -8.50 0.41
CA ALA A 208 -5.46 -9.38 -0.19
C ALA A 208 -5.84 -8.94 -1.61
N ALA A 209 -6.08 -7.65 -1.83
CA ALA A 209 -6.41 -7.10 -3.15
C ALA A 209 -5.33 -7.40 -4.20
N THR A 210 -4.05 -7.22 -3.84
CA THR A 210 -2.92 -7.43 -4.75
C THR A 210 -2.62 -8.90 -5.00
N LEU A 211 -2.81 -9.78 -4.01
CA LEU A 211 -2.70 -11.23 -4.19
C LEU A 211 -3.76 -11.74 -5.17
N ILE A 212 -5.01 -11.27 -5.06
CA ILE A 212 -6.11 -11.64 -5.99
C ILE A 212 -5.78 -11.23 -7.43
N ILE A 213 -5.27 -10.01 -7.66
CA ILE A 213 -4.87 -9.57 -9.02
C ILE A 213 -3.69 -10.41 -9.53
N MET A 214 -2.71 -10.71 -8.66
CA MET A 214 -1.55 -11.52 -9.02
C MET A 214 -1.97 -12.95 -9.40
N GLU A 215 -2.87 -13.58 -8.65
CA GLU A 215 -3.40 -14.92 -8.94
C GLU A 215 -4.19 -14.96 -10.24
N TRP A 216 -5.04 -13.95 -10.47
CA TRP A 216 -5.72 -13.77 -11.76
C TRP A 216 -4.73 -13.72 -12.92
N ARG A 217 -3.63 -12.96 -12.79
CA ARG A 217 -2.59 -12.90 -13.82
C ARG A 217 -1.79 -14.19 -13.98
N ARG A 218 -1.68 -15.02 -12.95
CA ARG A 218 -1.08 -16.36 -13.05
C ARG A 218 -2.02 -17.39 -13.71
N GLY A 219 -3.27 -17.02 -13.99
CA GLY A 219 -4.27 -17.94 -14.51
C GLY A 219 -4.71 -18.99 -13.49
N LEU A 220 -4.47 -18.76 -12.19
CA LEU A 220 -4.89 -19.67 -11.13
C LEU A 220 -6.37 -19.40 -10.80
N PRO A 221 -7.23 -20.44 -10.71
CA PRO A 221 -8.57 -20.28 -10.17
C PRO A 221 -8.48 -19.93 -8.67
N VAL A 222 -9.33 -18.99 -8.24
CA VAL A 222 -9.52 -18.58 -6.84
C VAL A 222 -10.80 -19.19 -6.32
#